data_AF-A0A0B8PCN4-F1
#
_entry.id   AF-A0A0B8PCN4-F1
#
_cell.length_a   1.000
_cell.length_b   1.000
_cell.length_c   1.000
_cell.angle_alpha   90.00
_cell.angle_beta   90.00
_cell.angle_gamma   90.00
#
_symmetry.space_group_name_H-M   'P 1'
#
loop_
_entity.id
_entity.type
_entity.pdbx_description
1 polymer ?
#
loop_
_entity_poly.entity_id
_entity_poly.type
_entity_poly.pdbx_seq_one_letter_code
_entity_poly.pdbx_strand_id
1 'polypeptide(L)'
;MTPEQLKQYLNRVGLNDAPQVSESGLTTLQNAQHRSIPFENMDVAVGRKIELSEQAIFEKLITNNRGGYCFEVNGLMLRALEAFGFEAKPLLGRVHLAEQPSGRSHQVSLVTLDAKEWIVDVGFGSQTPRQPLPVVLNTELVTDMQTFRLIEDAQFGIMLQIKEQDAWLNLYS
;
A
#
# COMPACT_ATOMS: atom_id res chain seq x y z
N MET A 1 2.47 11.56 12.48
CA MET A 1 3.94 11.63 12.64
C MET A 1 4.32 12.99 13.20
N THR A 2 5.33 13.08 14.07
CA THR A 2 5.91 14.38 14.47
C THR A 2 6.77 14.96 13.33
N PRO A 3 7.13 16.27 13.37
CA PRO A 3 8.04 16.85 12.37
C PRO A 3 9.39 16.13 12.27
N GLU A 4 9.90 15.62 13.38
CA GLU A 4 11.15 14.84 13.40
C GLU A 4 10.97 13.46 12.76
N GLN A 5 9.87 12.78 13.06
CA GLN A 5 9.53 11.50 12.42
C GLN A 5 9.35 11.64 10.91
N LEU A 6 8.79 12.75 10.44
CA LEU A 6 8.66 13.05 9.00
C LEU A 6 10.03 13.16 8.32
N LYS A 7 11.00 13.84 8.93
CA LYS A 7 12.37 13.93 8.38
C LYS A 7 13.03 12.55 8.30
N GLN A 8 12.89 11.74 9.34
CA GLN A 8 13.43 10.37 9.37
C GLN A 8 12.76 9.48 8.33
N TYR A 9 11.44 9.60 8.15
CA TYR A 9 10.70 8.92 7.09
C TYR A 9 11.20 9.34 5.70
N LEU A 10 11.28 10.64 5.42
CA LEU A 10 11.77 11.17 4.13
C LEU A 10 13.18 10.65 3.81
N ASN A 11 14.10 10.69 4.79
CA ASN A 11 15.43 10.12 4.67
C ASN A 11 15.38 8.60 4.38
N ARG A 12 14.56 7.85 5.13
CA ARG A 12 14.39 6.40 4.97
C ARG A 12 13.90 5.99 3.59
N VAL A 13 13.06 6.82 2.95
CA VAL A 13 12.50 6.57 1.62
C VAL A 13 13.24 7.30 0.49
N GLY A 14 14.30 8.05 0.80
CA GLY A 14 15.14 8.73 -0.18
C GLY A 14 14.51 9.98 -0.82
N LEU A 15 13.61 10.66 -0.10
CA LEU A 15 13.03 11.94 -0.53
C LEU A 15 13.69 13.09 0.22
N ASN A 16 14.02 14.18 -0.50
CA ASN A 16 14.60 15.38 0.09
C ASN A 16 13.53 16.27 0.75
N ASP A 17 12.34 16.32 0.15
CA ASP A 17 11.25 17.20 0.52
C ASP A 17 9.92 16.45 0.58
N ALA A 18 8.96 17.01 1.30
CA ALA A 18 7.60 16.51 1.33
C ALA A 18 6.97 16.58 -0.07
N PRO A 19 6.31 15.50 -0.54
CA PRO A 19 5.58 15.55 -1.80
C PRO A 19 4.40 16.52 -1.71
N GLN A 20 4.06 17.15 -2.83
CA GLN A 20 2.85 17.98 -2.92
C GLN A 20 1.60 17.10 -2.82
N VAL A 21 0.49 17.65 -2.30
CA VAL A 21 -0.80 16.97 -2.26
C VAL A 21 -1.41 17.01 -3.67
N SER A 22 -0.97 16.07 -4.51
CA SER A 22 -1.36 15.91 -5.90
C SER A 22 -1.20 14.45 -6.33
N GLU A 23 -1.73 14.09 -7.49
CA GLU A 23 -1.54 12.74 -8.06
C GLU A 23 -0.05 12.41 -8.28
N SER A 24 0.74 13.37 -8.76
CA SER A 24 2.19 13.20 -8.96
C SER A 24 2.94 13.05 -7.63
N GLY A 25 2.55 13.78 -6.59
CA GLY A 25 3.10 13.64 -5.25
C GLY A 25 2.72 12.31 -4.60
N LEU A 26 1.48 11.86 -4.78
CA LEU A 26 1.01 10.55 -4.33
C LEU A 26 1.83 9.42 -4.95
N THR A 27 2.03 9.50 -6.27
CA THR A 27 2.87 8.56 -7.02
C THR A 27 4.32 8.58 -6.54
N THR A 28 4.87 9.77 -6.32
CA THR A 28 6.24 9.95 -5.80
C THR A 28 6.40 9.28 -4.44
N LEU A 29 5.44 9.49 -3.54
CA LEU A 29 5.46 8.93 -2.19
C LEU A 29 5.35 7.40 -2.19
N GLN A 30 4.39 6.84 -2.94
CA GLN A 30 4.21 5.40 -3.06
C GLN A 30 5.47 4.72 -3.61
N ASN A 31 6.03 5.26 -4.70
CA ASN A 31 7.24 4.73 -5.33
C ASN A 31 8.43 4.75 -4.37
N ALA A 32 8.62 5.85 -3.66
CA ALA A 32 9.72 6.05 -2.73
C ALA A 32 9.69 5.01 -1.60
N GLN A 33 8.53 4.84 -0.95
CA GLN A 33 8.42 3.87 0.14
C GLN A 33 8.54 2.44 -0.39
N HIS A 34 7.81 2.09 -1.45
CA HIS A 34 7.79 0.72 -2.00
C HIS A 34 9.19 0.23 -2.40
N ARG A 35 10.04 1.12 -2.95
CA ARG A 35 11.42 0.79 -3.34
C ARG A 35 12.39 0.73 -2.17
N SER A 36 12.08 1.39 -1.06
CA SER A 36 13.02 1.57 0.05
C SER A 36 12.75 0.61 1.22
N ILE A 37 11.48 0.30 1.49
CA ILE A 37 11.07 -0.52 2.62
C ILE A 37 10.56 -1.87 2.10
N PRO A 38 11.29 -2.98 2.35
CA PRO A 38 10.91 -4.26 1.79
C PRO A 38 9.67 -4.83 2.47
N PHE A 39 8.85 -5.53 1.68
CA PHE A 39 7.85 -6.45 2.23
C PHE A 39 8.56 -7.72 2.72
N GLU A 40 8.35 -8.09 3.99
CA GLU A 40 8.96 -9.27 4.60
C GLU A 40 8.12 -9.82 5.77
N ASN A 41 8.32 -11.10 6.10
CA ASN A 41 7.64 -11.78 7.21
C ASN A 41 8.64 -12.43 8.19
N MET A 42 9.86 -11.91 8.31
CA MET A 42 10.95 -12.47 9.13
C MET A 42 10.55 -12.59 10.59
N ASP A 43 9.85 -11.60 11.15
CA ASP A 43 9.38 -11.68 12.55
C ASP A 43 8.38 -12.81 12.74
N VAL A 44 7.46 -12.99 11.79
CA VAL A 44 6.50 -14.11 11.80
C VAL A 44 7.25 -15.44 11.71
N ALA A 45 8.24 -15.54 10.82
CA ALA A 45 9.01 -16.76 10.59
C ALA A 45 9.80 -17.20 11.83
N VAL A 46 10.28 -16.26 12.66
CA VAL A 46 10.98 -16.58 13.92
C VAL A 46 10.06 -16.57 15.15
N GLY A 47 8.74 -16.46 14.97
CA GLY A 47 7.76 -16.45 16.06
C GLY A 47 7.83 -15.20 16.95
N ARG A 48 8.39 -14.10 16.46
CA ARG A 48 8.40 -12.80 17.16
C ARG A 48 7.01 -12.17 17.05
N LYS A 49 6.55 -11.59 18.16
CA LYS A 49 5.30 -10.84 18.24
C LYS A 49 5.30 -9.69 17.23
N ILE A 50 4.19 -9.52 16.51
CA ILE A 50 3.94 -8.36 15.66
C ILE A 50 3.17 -7.30 16.46
N GLU A 51 3.69 -6.08 16.47
CA GLU A 51 3.06 -4.94 17.15
C GLU A 51 2.69 -3.86 16.14
N LEU A 52 1.39 -3.56 16.06
CA LEU A 52 0.84 -2.63 15.06
C LEU A 52 0.59 -1.23 15.62
N SER A 53 1.14 -0.92 16.80
CA SER A 53 1.10 0.46 17.30
C SER A 53 1.95 1.34 16.38
N GLU A 54 1.54 2.60 16.22
CA GLU A 54 2.26 3.54 15.35
C GLU A 54 3.74 3.66 15.74
N GLN A 55 4.02 3.67 17.04
CA GLN A 55 5.38 3.74 17.56
C GLN A 55 6.19 2.49 17.21
N ALA A 56 5.61 1.29 17.37
CA ALA A 56 6.31 0.04 17.07
C ALA A 56 6.59 -0.11 15.57
N ILE A 57 5.63 0.23 14.72
CA ILE A 57 5.82 0.24 13.26
C ILE A 57 6.94 1.21 12.88
N PHE A 58 6.90 2.44 13.41
CA PHE A 58 7.90 3.45 13.11
C PHE A 58 9.31 3.01 13.55
N GLU A 59 9.44 2.52 14.79
CA GLU A 59 10.71 2.04 15.31
C GLU A 59 11.26 0.87 14.48
N LYS A 60 10.43 -0.08 14.09
CA LYS A 60 10.84 -1.22 13.26
C LYS A 60 11.27 -0.79 11.86
N LEU A 61 10.41 -0.07 11.14
CA LEU A 61 10.61 0.20 9.71
C LEU A 61 11.58 1.35 9.45
N ILE A 62 11.55 2.38 10.29
CA ILE A 62 12.35 3.60 10.13
C ILE A 62 13.62 3.51 10.95
N THR A 63 13.52 3.40 12.28
CA THR A 63 14.68 3.46 13.18
C THR A 63 15.59 2.24 13.03
N ASN A 64 15.01 1.04 12.98
CA ASN A 64 15.76 -0.21 12.85
C ASN A 64 15.99 -0.64 11.40
N ASN A 65 15.58 0.19 10.42
CA ASN A 65 15.80 -0.01 8.99
C ASN A 65 15.36 -1.39 8.47
N ARG A 66 14.23 -1.90 8.97
CA ARG A 66 13.65 -3.19 8.54
C ARG A 66 12.52 -3.01 7.54
N GLY A 67 12.02 -4.14 7.06
CA GLY A 67 10.75 -4.25 6.36
C GLY A 67 9.62 -4.69 7.29
N GLY A 68 8.48 -5.03 6.70
CA GLY A 68 7.36 -5.66 7.39
C GLY A 68 6.34 -6.23 6.42
N TYR A 69 5.31 -6.88 6.95
CA TYR A 69 4.19 -7.37 6.13
C TYR A 69 3.15 -6.26 5.88
N CYS A 70 2.01 -6.59 5.28
CA CYS A 70 1.03 -5.63 4.75
C CYS A 70 0.59 -4.57 5.75
N PHE A 71 0.18 -4.95 6.97
CA PHE A 71 -0.30 -4.00 7.98
C PHE A 71 0.79 -3.04 8.47
N GLU A 72 2.05 -3.47 8.49
CA GLU A 72 3.16 -2.62 8.93
C GLU A 72 3.50 -1.59 7.86
N VAL A 73 3.71 -2.03 6.61
CA VAL A 73 4.14 -1.13 5.53
C VAL A 73 3.00 -0.22 5.05
N ASN A 74 1.77 -0.73 4.93
CA ASN A 74 0.61 0.10 4.59
C ASN A 74 0.15 0.95 5.79
N GLY A 75 0.40 0.50 7.03
CA GLY A 75 0.21 1.32 8.22
C GLY A 75 1.14 2.53 8.23
N LEU A 76 2.43 2.33 7.96
CA LEU A 76 3.38 3.42 7.81
C LEU A 76 3.00 4.38 6.67
N MET A 77 2.61 3.84 5.52
CA MET A 77 2.19 4.64 4.35
C MET A 77 0.98 5.52 4.69
N LEU A 78 -0.06 4.96 5.32
CA LEU A 78 -1.24 5.73 5.75
C LEU A 78 -0.84 6.91 6.66
N ARG A 79 0.04 6.67 7.62
CA ARG A 79 0.52 7.72 8.54
C ARG A 79 1.33 8.80 7.82
N ALA A 80 2.10 8.44 6.80
CA ALA A 80 2.83 9.39 5.98
C ALA A 80 1.87 10.23 5.13
N LEU A 81 0.89 9.60 4.47
CA LEU A 81 -0.16 10.27 3.69
C LEU A 81 -0.90 11.32 4.53
N GLU A 82 -1.43 10.91 5.69
CA GLU A 82 -2.13 11.80 6.63
C GLU A 82 -1.24 12.98 7.06
N ALA A 83 0.03 12.70 7.39
CA ALA A 83 0.96 13.71 7.88
C ALA A 83 1.40 14.71 6.79
N PHE A 84 1.40 14.32 5.52
CA PHE A 84 1.64 15.21 4.38
C PHE A 84 0.37 15.94 3.90
N GLY A 85 -0.79 15.68 4.51
CA GLY A 85 -2.04 16.39 4.23
C GLY A 85 -2.89 15.75 3.13
N PHE A 86 -2.63 14.50 2.74
CA PHE A 86 -3.55 13.75 1.92
C PHE A 86 -4.79 13.36 2.73
N GLU A 87 -5.97 13.47 2.14
CA GLU A 87 -7.19 12.86 2.69
C GLU A 87 -7.10 11.34 2.45
N ALA A 88 -6.76 10.59 3.49
CA ALA A 88 -6.54 9.15 3.40
C ALA A 88 -7.30 8.40 4.50
N LYS A 89 -7.80 7.20 4.18
CA LYS A 89 -8.39 6.29 5.16
C LYS A 89 -7.97 4.85 4.89
N PRO A 90 -7.88 3.98 5.92
CA PRO A 90 -7.59 2.57 5.71
C PRO A 90 -8.80 1.84 5.10
N LEU A 91 -8.52 0.89 4.23
CA LEU A 91 -9.44 -0.16 3.79
C LEU A 91 -8.87 -1.53 4.15
N LEU A 92 -9.76 -2.53 4.23
CA LEU A 92 -9.36 -3.92 4.39
C LEU A 92 -9.87 -4.76 3.22
N GLY A 93 -8.99 -5.59 2.67
CA GLY A 93 -9.28 -6.52 1.58
C GLY A 93 -9.16 -7.98 1.99
N ARG A 94 -9.89 -8.84 1.29
CA ARG A 94 -9.73 -10.30 1.31
C ARG A 94 -8.79 -10.70 0.18
N VAL A 95 -7.79 -11.53 0.46
CA VAL A 95 -6.82 -12.01 -0.52
C VAL A 95 -7.38 -13.24 -1.25
N HIS A 96 -7.26 -13.27 -2.57
CA HIS A 96 -7.81 -14.30 -3.48
C HIS A 96 -6.73 -15.17 -4.14
N LEU A 97 -5.55 -15.28 -3.54
CA LEU A 97 -4.43 -16.08 -4.06
C LEU A 97 -4.55 -17.59 -3.77
N ALA A 98 -5.52 -17.99 -2.95
CA ALA A 98 -5.81 -19.39 -2.61
C ALA A 98 -7.21 -19.78 -3.13
N GLU A 99 -7.53 -21.08 -3.11
CA GLU A 99 -8.84 -21.60 -3.55
C GLU A 99 -10.02 -20.91 -2.84
N GLN A 100 -9.86 -20.61 -1.56
CA GLN A 100 -10.81 -19.85 -0.77
C GLN A 100 -10.22 -18.49 -0.42
N PRO A 101 -10.99 -17.40 -0.54
CA PRO A 101 -10.52 -16.09 -0.13
C PRO A 101 -10.26 -16.04 1.36
N SER A 102 -9.30 -15.23 1.76
CA SER A 102 -8.98 -15.03 3.18
C SER A 102 -10.10 -14.29 3.93
N GLY A 103 -9.91 -14.15 5.24
CA GLY A 103 -10.54 -13.05 5.98
C GLY A 103 -10.11 -11.68 5.43
N ARG A 104 -10.60 -10.59 6.04
CA ARG A 104 -10.10 -9.24 5.77
C ARG A 104 -8.69 -9.06 6.34
N SER A 105 -7.70 -9.61 5.64
CA SER A 105 -6.32 -9.79 6.11
C SER A 105 -5.30 -8.95 5.34
N HIS A 106 -5.74 -8.14 4.38
CA HIS A 106 -4.89 -7.16 3.69
C HIS A 106 -5.35 -5.76 4.03
N GLN A 107 -4.44 -4.82 4.26
CA GLN A 107 -4.74 -3.42 4.48
C GLN A 107 -4.24 -2.62 3.29
N VAL A 108 -5.03 -1.66 2.81
CA VAL A 108 -4.61 -0.65 1.81
C VAL A 108 -5.11 0.72 2.25
N SER A 109 -4.70 1.78 1.57
CA SER A 109 -5.21 3.14 1.80
C SER A 109 -6.07 3.60 0.63
N LEU A 110 -7.22 4.19 0.92
CA LEU A 110 -8.01 4.96 -0.04
C LEU A 110 -7.66 6.44 0.15
N VAL A 111 -7.21 7.09 -0.92
CA VAL A 111 -6.84 8.51 -0.92
C VAL A 111 -7.81 9.28 -1.80
N THR A 112 -8.33 10.40 -1.29
CA THR A 112 -9.20 11.31 -2.03
C THR A 112 -8.43 12.55 -2.47
N LEU A 113 -8.48 12.90 -3.76
CA LEU A 113 -7.98 14.16 -4.33
C LEU A 113 -9.01 14.65 -5.36
N ASP A 114 -9.41 15.92 -5.28
CA ASP A 114 -10.36 16.52 -6.23
C ASP A 114 -11.62 15.66 -6.50
N ALA A 115 -12.19 15.10 -5.42
CA ALA A 115 -13.35 14.18 -5.43
C ALA A 115 -13.17 12.87 -6.22
N LYS A 116 -11.94 12.50 -6.57
CA LYS A 116 -11.58 11.20 -7.11
C LYS A 116 -10.89 10.36 -6.04
N GLU A 117 -10.94 9.05 -6.18
CA GLU A 117 -10.35 8.11 -5.22
C GLU A 117 -9.22 7.31 -5.87
N TRP A 118 -8.17 7.03 -5.09
CA TRP A 118 -7.04 6.17 -5.47
C TRP A 118 -6.81 5.11 -4.40
N ILE A 119 -6.50 3.89 -4.83
CA ILE A 119 -5.94 2.84 -3.99
C ILE A 119 -4.43 3.01 -3.95
N VAL A 120 -3.90 3.16 -2.73
CA VAL A 120 -2.46 3.15 -2.44
C VAL A 120 -2.16 1.87 -1.66
N ASP A 121 -1.26 1.07 -2.22
CA ASP A 121 -0.82 -0.19 -1.63
C ASP A 121 0.68 -0.37 -1.88
N VAL A 122 1.44 -0.53 -0.79
CA VAL A 122 2.89 -0.81 -0.80
C VAL A 122 3.22 -2.14 -0.12
N GLY A 123 2.22 -3.00 0.10
CA GLY A 123 2.34 -4.14 0.99
C GLY A 123 1.61 -5.41 0.59
N PHE A 124 1.22 -5.61 -0.68
CA PHE A 124 0.55 -6.86 -1.08
C PHE A 124 1.52 -8.06 -1.16
N GLY A 125 2.79 -7.82 -1.47
CA GLY A 125 3.79 -8.85 -1.75
C GLY A 125 4.30 -8.77 -3.19
N SER A 126 4.40 -9.90 -3.89
CA SER A 126 5.00 -10.00 -5.23
C SER A 126 4.29 -9.16 -6.30
N GLN A 127 2.97 -9.00 -6.18
CA GLN A 127 2.11 -8.29 -7.14
C GLN A 127 1.66 -6.92 -6.61
N THR A 128 2.39 -6.34 -5.65
CA THR A 128 2.11 -4.98 -5.15
C THR A 128 2.06 -3.97 -6.31
N PRO A 129 1.03 -3.11 -6.39
CA PRO A 129 0.98 -2.04 -7.38
C PRO A 129 2.17 -1.10 -7.22
N ARG A 130 2.87 -0.85 -8.32
CA ARG A 130 4.02 0.07 -8.31
C ARG A 130 3.62 1.53 -8.33
N GLN A 131 2.35 1.87 -8.53
CA GLN A 131 1.82 3.23 -8.54
C GLN A 131 0.41 3.25 -7.93
N PRO A 132 -0.10 4.41 -7.48
CA PRO A 132 -1.48 4.53 -7.03
C PRO A 132 -2.44 4.14 -8.16
N LEU A 133 -3.49 3.39 -7.84
CA LEU A 133 -4.48 2.96 -8.82
C LEU A 133 -5.74 3.83 -8.68
N PRO A 134 -6.16 4.59 -9.70
CA PRO A 134 -7.43 5.31 -9.64
C PRO A 134 -8.59 4.30 -9.55
N VAL A 135 -9.60 4.60 -8.73
CA VAL A 135 -10.79 3.76 -8.56
C VAL A 135 -11.72 3.96 -9.75
N VAL A 136 -11.40 3.30 -10.87
CA VAL A 136 -12.20 3.30 -12.10
C VAL A 136 -12.45 1.85 -12.51
N LEU A 137 -13.73 1.46 -12.55
CA LEU A 137 -14.11 0.09 -12.85
C LEU A 137 -13.91 -0.24 -14.33
N ASN A 138 -13.64 -1.51 -14.61
CA ASN A 138 -13.60 -2.13 -15.94
C ASN A 138 -12.64 -1.43 -16.93
N THR A 139 -11.60 -0.79 -16.41
CA THR A 139 -10.57 -0.11 -17.20
C THR A 139 -9.21 -0.74 -16.93
N GLU A 140 -8.43 -1.02 -17.97
CA GLU A 140 -7.04 -1.47 -17.80
C GLU A 140 -6.17 -0.31 -17.30
N LEU A 141 -5.54 -0.50 -16.15
CA LEU A 141 -4.65 0.45 -15.48
C LEU A 141 -3.21 -0.05 -15.62
N VAL A 142 -2.43 0.54 -16.53
CA VAL A 142 -1.02 0.19 -16.73
C VAL A 142 -0.16 0.98 -15.74
N THR A 143 0.59 0.27 -14.90
CA THR A 143 1.54 0.84 -13.94
C THR A 143 2.90 0.17 -14.12
N ASP A 144 3.85 0.89 -14.72
CA ASP A 144 5.16 0.35 -15.08
C ASP A 144 5.05 -0.94 -15.94
N MET A 145 5.42 -2.11 -15.40
CA MET A 145 5.33 -3.40 -16.11
C MET A 145 4.06 -4.20 -15.78
N GLN A 146 3.16 -3.68 -14.95
CA GLN A 146 1.96 -4.36 -14.49
C GLN A 146 0.71 -3.73 -15.10
N THR A 147 -0.28 -4.56 -15.44
CA THR A 147 -1.60 -4.09 -15.83
C THR A 147 -2.63 -4.60 -14.84
N PHE A 148 -3.38 -3.68 -14.26
CA PHE A 148 -4.43 -3.97 -13.29
C PHE A 148 -5.80 -3.62 -13.86
N ARG A 149 -6.86 -4.09 -13.20
CA ARG A 149 -8.20 -3.51 -13.32
C ARG A 149 -8.97 -3.71 -12.03
N LEU A 150 -9.95 -2.85 -11.81
CA LEU A 150 -10.95 -3.03 -10.77
C LEU A 150 -12.25 -3.51 -11.43
N ILE A 151 -12.85 -4.58 -10.92
CA ILE A 151 -14.15 -5.07 -11.38
C ILE A 151 -15.13 -5.11 -10.21
N GLU A 152 -16.42 -5.13 -10.51
CA GLU A 152 -17.45 -5.43 -9.51
C GLU A 152 -17.71 -6.94 -9.49
N ASP A 153 -17.66 -7.52 -8.30
CA ASP A 153 -18.02 -8.89 -8.00
C ASP A 153 -19.29 -8.91 -7.14
N ALA A 154 -20.25 -9.77 -7.51
CA ALA A 154 -21.56 -9.82 -6.87
C ALA A 154 -21.51 -10.24 -5.39
N GLN A 155 -20.48 -10.98 -4.98
CA GLN A 155 -20.33 -11.47 -3.60
C GLN A 155 -19.29 -10.66 -2.82
N PHE A 156 -18.22 -10.24 -3.49
CA PHE A 156 -17.04 -9.67 -2.84
C PHE A 156 -16.88 -8.16 -3.03
N GLY A 157 -17.74 -7.51 -3.82
CA GLY A 157 -17.66 -6.07 -4.07
C GLY A 157 -16.56 -5.74 -5.08
N ILE A 158 -15.79 -4.69 -4.84
CA ILE A 158 -14.74 -4.26 -5.78
C ILE A 158 -13.54 -5.21 -5.69
N MET A 159 -13.19 -5.88 -6.78
CA MET A 159 -12.04 -6.79 -6.89
C MET A 159 -10.92 -6.14 -7.70
N LEU A 160 -9.72 -6.08 -7.13
CA LEU A 160 -8.50 -5.80 -7.89
C LEU A 160 -8.01 -7.08 -8.57
N GLN A 161 -7.77 -6.99 -9.87
CA GLN A 161 -7.15 -8.04 -10.66
C GLN A 161 -5.85 -7.54 -11.29
N ILE A 162 -4.90 -8.46 -11.49
CA ILE A 162 -3.70 -8.23 -12.30
C ILE A 162 -3.79 -9.08 -13.58
N LYS A 163 -3.26 -8.54 -14.67
CA LYS A 163 -3.11 -9.26 -15.94
C LYS A 163 -1.80 -10.03 -15.93
N GLU A 164 -1.87 -11.34 -16.04
CA GLU A 164 -0.72 -12.21 -16.27
C GLU A 164 -0.91 -12.95 -17.59
N GLN A 165 0.02 -12.74 -18.53
CA GLN A 165 -0.11 -13.20 -19.91
C GLN A 165 -1.43 -12.67 -20.52
N ASP A 166 -2.38 -13.55 -20.84
CA ASP A 166 -3.69 -13.21 -21.40
C ASP A 166 -4.84 -13.47 -20.41
N ALA A 167 -4.54 -13.72 -19.13
CA ALA A 167 -5.52 -14.00 -18.09
C ALA A 167 -5.54 -12.93 -17.00
N TRP A 168 -6.70 -12.76 -16.38
CA TRP A 168 -6.88 -11.91 -15.20
C TRP A 168 -6.89 -12.76 -13.94
N LEU A 169 -6.01 -12.44 -13.00
CA LEU A 169 -5.93 -13.10 -11.70
C LEU A 169 -6.48 -12.18 -10.61
N ASN A 170 -7.30 -12.74 -9.72
CA ASN A 170 -7.83 -12.03 -8.56
C ASN A 170 -6.73 -11.81 -7.52
N LEU A 171 -6.58 -10.56 -7.06
CA LEU A 171 -5.64 -10.22 -5.99
C LEU A 171 -6.36 -10.10 -4.66
N TYR A 172 -7.18 -9.06 -4.54
CA TYR A 172 -7.96 -8.80 -3.35
C TYR A 172 -9.25 -8.05 -3.66
N SER A 173 -10.23 -8.22 -2.77
CA SER A 173 -11.53 -7.53 -2.77
C SER A 173 -11.82 -6.85 -1.45
#